data_AF-A0A0G1MKY6-F1
#
_entry.id   AF-A0A0G1MKY6-F1
#
_cell.length_a   1.000
_cell.length_b   1.000
_cell.length_c   1.000
_cell.angle_alpha   90.00
_cell.angle_beta   90.00
_cell.angle_gamma   90.00
#
_symmetry.space_group_name_H-M   'P 1'
#
loop_
_entity.id
_entity.type
_entity.pdbx_description
1 polymer ?
#
loop_
_entity_poly.entity_id
_entity_poly.type
_entity_poly.pdbx_seq_one_letter_code
_entity_poly.pdbx_strand_id
1 'polypeptide(L)'
;MKPHTLHRLYKAIMFVVLTGIVIFVYRTNPDFLKAPKAESSTAQNVSGFAWSGGADANPGIGWISFNDTSDASAPPAYGVNVDTATGDFSGTAWSEHIGWISFDRTATNNPPLAPFNGGVGAIAKVNTSTGVVTGWARAISGCEEVPGVPVATCASSNAGAAAGGWDGWIRLSGTATDGSPYGVSIMNNGSFSNDVNAYAWGGDVVGWVDFSPELAGSNIVHVNFPACTIANVTSWGSCNEQAGFCSSNSPGTDIPGTRLGTCGFGYSGSATQTCDPGTYCPLPAAVNGNGICEPGETMLNAPSDCRGKVQQF
;
A
#
# COMPACT_ATOMS: atom_id res chain seq x y z
N MET A 1 -51.21 -35.31 -40.64
CA MET A 1 -51.06 -33.86 -40.36
C MET A 1 -49.71 -33.63 -39.70
N LYS A 2 -48.86 -32.75 -40.25
CA LYS A 2 -47.41 -32.67 -39.95
C LYS A 2 -47.14 -31.89 -38.62
N PRO A 3 -46.31 -32.42 -37.70
CA PRO A 3 -45.95 -31.77 -36.42
C PRO A 3 -44.96 -30.59 -36.54
N HIS A 4 -44.46 -30.28 -37.73
CA HIS A 4 -43.46 -29.22 -37.95
C HIS A 4 -43.98 -27.78 -37.76
N THR A 5 -45.28 -27.55 -37.90
CA THR A 5 -45.87 -26.21 -37.74
C THR A 5 -46.05 -25.81 -36.28
N LEU A 6 -46.30 -26.79 -35.41
CA LEU A 6 -46.52 -26.58 -33.97
C LEU A 6 -45.23 -26.14 -33.25
N HIS A 7 -44.09 -26.77 -33.55
CA HIS A 7 -42.80 -26.41 -32.95
C HIS A 7 -42.31 -25.01 -33.39
N ARG A 8 -42.60 -24.61 -34.63
CA ARG A 8 -42.32 -23.26 -35.13
C ARG A 8 -43.20 -22.22 -34.45
N LEU A 9 -44.46 -22.56 -34.18
CA LEU A 9 -45.39 -21.69 -33.45
C LEU A 9 -44.97 -21.47 -32.00
N TYR A 10 -44.54 -22.52 -31.28
CA TYR A 10 -44.05 -22.39 -29.90
C TYR A 10 -42.81 -21.49 -29.79
N LYS A 11 -41.86 -21.61 -30.73
CA LYS A 11 -40.68 -20.74 -30.79
C LYS A 11 -41.04 -19.28 -31.03
N ALA A 12 -41.99 -19.03 -31.94
CA ALA A 12 -42.47 -17.68 -32.21
C ALA A 12 -43.18 -17.06 -30.99
N ILE A 13 -44.02 -17.84 -30.30
CA ILE A 13 -44.70 -17.38 -29.08
C ILE A 13 -43.70 -17.10 -27.96
N MET A 14 -42.72 -17.98 -27.74
CA MET A 14 -41.67 -17.78 -26.73
C MET A 14 -40.86 -16.52 -27.00
N PHE A 15 -40.51 -16.25 -28.27
CA PHE A 15 -39.77 -15.06 -28.63
C PHE A 15 -40.57 -13.77 -28.34
N VAL A 16 -41.87 -13.76 -28.66
CA VAL A 16 -42.76 -12.62 -28.37
C VAL A 16 -42.91 -12.41 -26.86
N VAL A 17 -43.07 -13.49 -26.09
CA VAL A 17 -43.19 -13.42 -24.62
C VAL A 17 -41.91 -12.90 -23.99
N LEU A 18 -40.74 -13.42 -24.39
CA LEU A 18 -39.45 -12.96 -23.86
C LEU A 18 -39.19 -11.49 -24.19
N THR A 19 -39.49 -11.08 -25.42
CA THR A 19 -39.33 -9.69 -25.85
C THR A 19 -40.28 -8.77 -25.07
N GLY A 20 -41.52 -9.21 -24.84
CA GLY A 20 -42.51 -8.50 -24.02
C GLY A 20 -42.05 -8.33 -22.57
N ILE A 21 -41.46 -9.37 -21.97
CA ILE A 21 -40.91 -9.34 -20.61
C ILE A 21 -39.76 -8.34 -20.52
N VAL A 22 -38.81 -8.37 -21.44
CA VAL A 22 -37.66 -7.44 -21.44
C VAL A 22 -38.14 -5.98 -21.57
N ILE A 23 -39.11 -5.72 -22.46
CA ILE A 23 -39.70 -4.39 -22.63
C ILE A 23 -40.43 -3.95 -21.35
N PHE A 24 -41.22 -4.83 -20.74
CA PHE A 24 -41.93 -4.54 -19.51
C PHE A 24 -40.96 -4.21 -18.37
N VAL A 25 -39.92 -5.01 -18.17
CA VAL A 25 -38.88 -4.79 -17.16
C VAL A 25 -38.16 -3.45 -17.38
N TYR A 26 -37.78 -3.14 -18.63
CA TYR A 26 -37.15 -1.85 -18.97
C TYR A 26 -38.09 -0.65 -18.75
N ARG A 27 -39.39 -0.80 -19.01
CA ARG A 27 -40.38 0.26 -18.77
C ARG A 27 -40.63 0.50 -17.28
N THR A 28 -40.58 -0.55 -16.46
CA THR A 28 -40.76 -0.44 -14.99
C THR A 28 -39.49 -0.04 -14.26
N ASN A 29 -38.32 -0.45 -14.77
CA ASN A 29 -37.01 -0.12 -14.24
C ASN A 29 -36.05 0.17 -15.42
N PRO A 30 -35.97 1.43 -15.88
CA PRO A 30 -35.11 1.80 -17.01
C PRO A 30 -33.62 1.64 -16.70
N ASP A 31 -33.26 1.39 -15.44
CA ASP A 31 -31.88 1.14 -14.99
C ASP A 31 -31.50 -0.34 -15.01
N PHE A 32 -32.44 -1.27 -15.23
CA PHE A 32 -32.18 -2.72 -15.30
C PHE A 32 -31.24 -3.11 -16.46
N LEU A 33 -31.26 -2.35 -17.57
CA LEU A 33 -30.37 -2.52 -18.71
C LEU A 33 -29.23 -1.49 -18.74
N LYS A 34 -29.19 -0.56 -17.77
CA LYS A 34 -28.02 0.30 -17.61
C LYS A 34 -26.97 -0.53 -16.88
N ALA A 35 -25.75 -0.54 -17.41
CA ALA A 35 -24.63 -1.03 -16.63
C ALA A 35 -24.63 -0.28 -15.30
N PRO A 36 -24.54 -0.98 -14.14
CA PRO A 36 -24.42 -0.29 -12.87
C PRO A 36 -23.24 0.68 -13.00
N LYS A 37 -23.49 1.97 -12.77
CA LYS A 37 -22.39 2.90 -12.51
C LYS A 37 -21.82 2.45 -11.18
N ALA A 38 -20.70 1.73 -11.24
CA ALA A 38 -20.00 1.28 -10.06
C ALA A 38 -19.27 2.47 -9.43
N GLU A 39 -19.50 2.67 -8.15
CA GLU A 39 -18.56 3.39 -7.30
C GLU A 39 -17.38 2.45 -7.01
N SER A 40 -16.18 3.03 -7.08
CA SER A 40 -14.88 2.38 -6.89
C SER A 40 -14.70 1.89 -5.45
N SER A 41 -14.26 0.64 -5.23
CA SER A 41 -13.97 0.15 -3.88
C SER A 41 -12.63 0.69 -3.38
N THR A 42 -12.68 1.59 -2.39
CA THR A 42 -11.53 2.11 -1.63
C THR A 42 -11.19 1.26 -0.40
N ALA A 43 -11.83 0.09 -0.24
CA ALA A 43 -11.73 -0.71 0.98
C ALA A 43 -10.38 -1.43 1.12
N GLN A 44 -9.73 -1.75 0.00
CA GLN A 44 -8.45 -2.45 -0.02
C GLN A 44 -7.28 -1.48 -0.04
N ASN A 45 -6.28 -1.73 0.80
CA ASN A 45 -5.14 -0.83 0.92
C ASN A 45 -3.89 -1.28 0.16
N VAL A 46 -3.88 -2.40 -0.56
CA VAL A 46 -2.81 -2.75 -1.49
C VAL A 46 -3.27 -2.51 -2.92
N SER A 47 -2.47 -1.81 -3.70
CA SER A 47 -2.74 -1.45 -5.10
C SER A 47 -1.54 -1.74 -5.98
N GLY A 48 -1.77 -1.80 -7.30
CA GLY A 48 -0.73 -2.01 -8.29
C GLY A 48 -0.61 -3.43 -8.80
N PHE A 49 0.48 -3.68 -9.52
CA PHE A 49 0.76 -4.96 -10.15
C PHE A 49 2.15 -5.48 -9.78
N ALA A 50 2.24 -6.66 -9.19
CA ALA A 50 3.50 -7.40 -9.11
C ALA A 50 3.80 -8.06 -10.45
N TRP A 51 5.07 -8.31 -10.72
CA TRP A 51 5.51 -9.04 -11.89
C TRP A 51 6.03 -10.41 -11.49
N SER A 52 5.46 -11.46 -12.07
CA SER A 52 6.01 -12.82 -11.97
C SER A 52 6.77 -13.16 -13.26
N GLY A 53 8.02 -13.54 -13.06
CA GLY A 53 9.02 -13.69 -14.09
C GLY A 53 10.33 -13.07 -13.59
N GLY A 54 11.47 -13.68 -13.85
CA GLY A 54 12.73 -13.16 -13.32
C GLY A 54 13.98 -13.87 -13.83
N ALA A 55 15.08 -13.09 -13.89
CA ALA A 55 16.52 -13.33 -14.07
C ALA A 55 17.05 -14.48 -14.96
N ASP A 56 16.49 -15.68 -14.88
CA ASP A 56 16.77 -16.81 -15.76
C ASP A 56 15.67 -16.92 -16.84
N ALA A 57 15.83 -17.82 -17.82
CA ALA A 57 14.96 -17.88 -18.99
C ALA A 57 13.49 -18.30 -18.70
N ASN A 58 13.02 -18.23 -17.45
CA ASN A 58 11.65 -18.54 -17.08
C ASN A 58 10.73 -17.33 -17.36
N PRO A 59 9.74 -17.45 -18.25
CA PRO A 59 8.81 -16.37 -18.55
C PRO A 59 7.88 -16.02 -17.38
N GLY A 60 7.78 -16.86 -16.34
CA GLY A 60 6.84 -16.68 -15.24
C GLY A 60 5.39 -16.65 -15.72
N ILE A 61 4.51 -16.08 -14.90
CA ILE A 61 3.08 -15.92 -15.22
C ILE A 61 2.70 -14.47 -15.58
N GLY A 62 3.66 -13.55 -15.61
CA GLY A 62 3.44 -12.14 -15.92
C GLY A 62 2.77 -11.37 -14.78
N TRP A 63 1.87 -10.46 -15.10
CA TRP A 63 1.30 -9.52 -14.13
C TRP A 63 0.36 -10.19 -13.13
N ILE A 64 0.45 -9.71 -11.89
CA ILE A 64 -0.42 -10.05 -10.77
C ILE A 64 -1.02 -8.74 -10.24
N SER A 65 -2.32 -8.56 -10.41
CA SER A 65 -3.08 -7.40 -9.94
C SER A 65 -3.47 -7.55 -8.46
N PHE A 66 -3.14 -6.57 -7.63
CA PHE A 66 -3.45 -6.61 -6.20
C PHE A 66 -4.85 -6.10 -5.85
N ASN A 67 -5.55 -5.40 -6.74
CA ASN A 67 -6.94 -5.01 -6.55
C ASN A 67 -7.65 -4.70 -7.89
N ASP A 68 -8.97 -4.71 -7.85
CA ASP A 68 -9.84 -4.41 -9.00
C ASP A 68 -9.69 -2.98 -9.53
N THR A 69 -9.37 -2.01 -8.67
CA THR A 69 -9.13 -0.61 -9.10
C THR A 69 -7.89 -0.47 -9.99
N SER A 70 -6.91 -1.36 -9.83
CA SER A 70 -5.68 -1.37 -10.63
C SER A 70 -5.94 -1.94 -12.02
N ASP A 71 -6.89 -2.87 -12.16
CA ASP A 71 -7.20 -3.60 -13.39
C ASP A 71 -8.41 -3.04 -14.17
N ALA A 72 -9.10 -2.02 -13.63
CA ALA A 72 -10.30 -1.41 -14.22
C ALA A 72 -11.38 -2.43 -14.63
N SER A 73 -11.39 -3.61 -13.99
CA SER A 73 -12.24 -4.74 -14.34
C SER A 73 -13.62 -4.66 -13.66
N ALA A 74 -14.63 -5.18 -14.35
CA ALA A 74 -16.00 -5.31 -13.85
C ALA A 74 -16.10 -6.45 -12.81
N PRO A 75 -17.09 -6.46 -11.90
CA PRO A 75 -17.16 -7.33 -10.72
C PRO A 75 -16.89 -8.84 -10.96
N PRO A 76 -16.40 -9.57 -9.92
CA PRO A 76 -16.43 -9.20 -8.50
C PRO A 76 -15.26 -8.31 -8.07
N ALA A 77 -15.54 -7.44 -7.08
CA ALA A 77 -14.51 -6.65 -6.44
C ALA A 77 -13.52 -7.55 -5.68
N TYR A 78 -12.24 -7.28 -5.81
CA TYR A 78 -11.18 -8.02 -5.14
C TYR A 78 -10.06 -7.09 -4.70
N GLY A 79 -9.28 -7.53 -3.73
CA GLY A 79 -8.00 -6.93 -3.47
C GLY A 79 -7.35 -7.43 -2.19
N VAL A 80 -6.09 -7.06 -2.04
CA VAL A 80 -5.25 -7.43 -0.90
C VAL A 80 -5.24 -6.30 0.13
N ASN A 81 -5.21 -6.69 1.40
CA ASN A 81 -5.10 -5.80 2.54
C ASN A 81 -3.89 -6.13 3.38
N VAL A 82 -3.31 -5.10 4.00
CA VAL A 82 -2.36 -5.19 5.10
C VAL A 82 -2.95 -4.43 6.29
N ASP A 83 -3.28 -5.12 7.37
CA ASP A 83 -3.64 -4.48 8.62
C ASP A 83 -2.41 -3.73 9.16
N THR A 84 -2.47 -2.39 9.25
CA THR A 84 -1.32 -1.59 9.66
C THR A 84 -1.00 -1.68 11.15
N ALA A 85 -1.94 -2.14 11.97
CA ALA A 85 -1.74 -2.35 13.40
C ALA A 85 -1.11 -3.71 13.69
N THR A 86 -1.56 -4.78 13.02
CA THR A 86 -1.05 -6.14 13.28
C THR A 86 0.00 -6.62 12.27
N GLY A 87 0.03 -6.02 11.09
CA GLY A 87 0.83 -6.43 9.94
C GLY A 87 0.22 -7.58 9.13
N ASP A 88 -1.03 -7.97 9.37
CA ASP A 88 -1.62 -9.18 8.81
C ASP A 88 -2.09 -8.94 7.36
N PHE A 89 -1.71 -9.83 6.46
CA PHE A 89 -2.22 -9.82 5.09
C PHE A 89 -3.56 -10.57 4.99
N SER A 90 -4.45 -10.09 4.14
CA SER A 90 -5.73 -10.74 3.80
C SER A 90 -6.19 -10.40 2.39
N GLY A 91 -7.20 -11.12 1.90
CA GLY A 91 -7.82 -10.91 0.60
C GLY A 91 -7.17 -11.68 -0.54
N THR A 92 -7.45 -11.23 -1.76
CA THR A 92 -7.08 -11.93 -3.00
C THR A 92 -6.55 -10.97 -4.06
N ALA A 93 -5.51 -11.43 -4.76
CA ALA A 93 -4.99 -10.86 -5.99
C ALA A 93 -5.43 -11.71 -7.19
N TRP A 94 -5.27 -11.17 -8.40
CA TRP A 94 -5.67 -11.82 -9.64
C TRP A 94 -4.54 -11.82 -10.66
N SER A 95 -4.39 -12.93 -11.39
CA SER A 95 -3.58 -12.98 -12.62
C SER A 95 -4.39 -13.64 -13.72
N GLU A 96 -4.31 -13.09 -14.93
CA GLU A 96 -4.97 -13.66 -16.11
C GLU A 96 -4.47 -15.06 -16.49
N HIS A 97 -3.26 -15.45 -16.04
CA HIS A 97 -2.63 -16.72 -16.41
C HIS A 97 -2.82 -17.85 -15.39
N ILE A 98 -3.05 -17.52 -14.11
CA ILE A 98 -3.25 -18.53 -13.05
C ILE A 98 -4.52 -18.32 -12.22
N GLY A 99 -5.26 -17.26 -12.46
CA GLY A 99 -6.44 -16.89 -11.71
C GLY A 99 -6.14 -16.32 -10.32
N TRP A 100 -6.96 -16.71 -9.34
CA TRP A 100 -6.94 -16.16 -7.98
C TRP A 100 -5.69 -16.56 -7.21
N ILE A 101 -5.11 -15.58 -6.52
CA ILE A 101 -4.04 -15.75 -5.56
C ILE A 101 -4.55 -15.24 -4.22
N SER A 102 -4.65 -16.10 -3.21
CA SER A 102 -5.21 -15.72 -1.91
C SER A 102 -4.16 -15.59 -0.81
N PHE A 103 -4.38 -14.62 0.07
CA PHE A 103 -3.68 -14.42 1.34
C PHE A 103 -4.54 -14.89 2.52
N ASP A 104 -5.76 -15.39 2.27
CA ASP A 104 -6.69 -15.81 3.30
C ASP A 104 -6.56 -17.31 3.59
N ARG A 105 -6.20 -17.64 4.83
CA ARG A 105 -6.09 -19.04 5.28
C ARG A 105 -7.33 -19.88 4.96
N THR A 106 -8.51 -19.28 5.05
CA THR A 106 -9.80 -19.93 4.77
C THR A 106 -9.95 -20.36 3.31
N ALA A 107 -9.25 -19.70 2.39
CA ALA A 107 -9.21 -20.09 0.99
C ALA A 107 -8.00 -20.99 0.68
N THR A 108 -6.88 -20.83 1.37
CA THR A 108 -5.62 -21.52 1.02
C THR A 108 -5.36 -22.81 1.79
N ASN A 109 -5.98 -23.03 2.95
CA ASN A 109 -5.51 -23.93 4.01
C ASN A 109 -4.14 -23.51 4.58
N ASN A 110 -3.48 -24.42 5.29
CA ASN A 110 -2.23 -24.17 5.99
C ASN A 110 -1.02 -24.26 5.04
N PRO A 111 -0.14 -23.24 5.00
CA PRO A 111 1.14 -23.31 4.30
C PRO A 111 2.02 -24.49 4.74
N PRO A 112 3.06 -24.84 3.96
CA PRO A 112 3.88 -26.03 4.25
C PRO A 112 4.86 -25.84 5.41
N LEU A 113 5.31 -24.60 5.71
CA LEU A 113 6.35 -24.34 6.71
C LEU A 113 5.91 -23.45 7.87
N ALA A 114 6.50 -23.71 9.04
CA ALA A 114 6.37 -22.88 10.23
C ALA A 114 6.85 -21.44 9.97
N PRO A 115 6.33 -20.45 10.71
CA PRO A 115 5.31 -20.58 11.76
C PRO A 115 3.87 -20.66 11.24
N PHE A 116 3.67 -20.59 9.91
CA PHE A 116 2.33 -20.45 9.32
C PHE A 116 1.65 -21.79 9.02
N ASN A 117 2.33 -22.93 9.16
CA ASN A 117 1.84 -24.26 8.81
C ASN A 117 0.70 -24.84 9.66
N GLY A 118 0.12 -24.04 10.55
CA GLY A 118 -1.06 -24.41 11.32
C GLY A 118 -1.74 -23.20 11.95
N GLY A 119 -2.80 -23.47 12.71
CA GLY A 119 -3.49 -22.47 13.51
C GLY A 119 -4.55 -21.67 12.75
N VAL A 120 -4.90 -20.52 13.32
CA VAL A 120 -5.88 -19.56 12.80
C VAL A 120 -5.20 -18.21 12.50
N GLY A 121 -5.86 -17.36 11.72
CA GLY A 121 -5.34 -16.04 11.36
C GLY A 121 -4.49 -16.06 10.09
N ALA A 122 -3.74 -14.98 9.87
CA ALA A 122 -3.03 -14.74 8.62
C ALA A 122 -1.98 -15.81 8.28
N ILE A 123 -1.77 -16.02 6.98
CA ILE A 123 -0.69 -16.86 6.44
C ILE A 123 0.51 -16.02 5.99
N ALA A 124 0.37 -14.70 5.97
CA ALA A 124 1.41 -13.74 5.66
C ALA A 124 1.32 -12.53 6.59
N LYS A 125 2.49 -12.01 7.00
CA LYS A 125 2.61 -10.87 7.92
C LYS A 125 3.79 -9.99 7.56
N VAL A 126 3.61 -8.68 7.68
CA VAL A 126 4.69 -7.70 7.75
C VAL A 126 5.07 -7.45 9.20
N ASN A 127 6.36 -7.46 9.49
CA ASN A 127 6.86 -6.97 10.77
C ASN A 127 6.80 -5.44 10.77
N THR A 128 5.89 -4.85 11.55
CA THR A 128 5.66 -3.39 11.59
C THR A 128 6.84 -2.59 12.15
N SER A 129 7.87 -3.24 12.69
CA SER A 129 9.10 -2.56 13.12
C SER A 129 10.18 -2.52 12.04
N THR A 130 10.19 -3.50 11.13
CA THR A 130 11.26 -3.66 10.13
C THR A 130 10.78 -3.60 8.68
N GLY A 131 9.47 -3.68 8.44
CA GLY A 131 8.89 -3.77 7.10
C GLY A 131 9.04 -5.14 6.44
N VAL A 132 9.75 -6.10 7.05
CA VAL A 132 10.00 -7.42 6.45
C VAL A 132 8.71 -8.23 6.37
N VAL A 133 8.40 -8.76 5.18
CA VAL A 133 7.24 -9.62 4.94
C VAL A 133 7.65 -11.09 5.07
N THR A 134 6.84 -11.85 5.80
CA THR A 134 7.01 -13.29 6.01
C THR A 134 5.72 -14.03 5.73
N GLY A 135 5.84 -15.31 5.41
CA GLY A 135 4.69 -16.18 5.17
C GLY A 135 4.43 -16.40 3.69
N TRP A 136 3.15 -16.55 3.34
CA TRP A 136 2.73 -17.19 2.10
C TRP A 136 1.51 -16.54 1.48
N ALA A 137 1.41 -16.68 0.16
CA ALA A 137 0.18 -16.59 -0.61
C ALA A 137 -0.02 -17.90 -1.37
N ARG A 138 -1.20 -18.14 -1.92
CA ARG A 138 -1.46 -19.34 -2.71
C ARG A 138 -2.27 -19.07 -3.97
N ALA A 139 -1.76 -19.50 -5.11
CA ALA A 139 -2.52 -19.63 -6.34
C ALA A 139 -3.54 -20.76 -6.20
N ILE A 140 -4.84 -20.43 -6.31
CA ILE A 140 -5.93 -21.40 -6.14
C ILE A 140 -5.95 -22.44 -7.27
N SER A 141 -5.45 -22.09 -8.45
CA SER A 141 -5.31 -23.03 -9.57
C SER A 141 -4.29 -24.16 -9.33
N GLY A 142 -3.35 -23.98 -8.39
CA GLY A 142 -2.37 -25.01 -8.04
C GLY A 142 -2.87 -26.00 -6.99
N CYS A 143 -3.98 -25.72 -6.31
CA CYS A 143 -4.39 -26.53 -5.17
C CYS A 143 -5.43 -27.60 -5.49
N GLU A 144 -5.58 -28.55 -4.57
CA GLU A 144 -6.67 -29.53 -4.63
C GLU A 144 -8.03 -28.82 -4.65
N GLU A 145 -8.79 -29.03 -5.72
CA GLU A 145 -10.11 -28.43 -5.91
C GLU A 145 -11.13 -28.98 -4.91
N VAL A 146 -12.08 -28.14 -4.49
CA VAL A 146 -13.25 -28.58 -3.72
C VAL A 146 -14.32 -29.06 -4.72
N PRO A 147 -14.73 -30.35 -4.69
CA PRO A 147 -15.71 -30.86 -5.64
C PRO A 147 -17.03 -30.07 -5.62
N GLY A 148 -17.42 -29.52 -6.77
CA GLY A 148 -18.68 -28.80 -6.94
C GLY A 148 -18.72 -27.37 -6.38
N VAL A 149 -17.59 -26.82 -5.94
CA VAL A 149 -17.47 -25.43 -5.48
C VAL A 149 -16.63 -24.64 -6.50
N PRO A 150 -17.02 -23.40 -6.87
CA PRO A 150 -16.21 -22.56 -7.75
C PRO A 150 -14.79 -22.36 -7.20
N VAL A 151 -13.80 -22.25 -8.10
CA VAL A 151 -12.35 -22.08 -7.83
C VAL A 151 -12.03 -20.78 -7.08
N ALA A 152 -12.39 -20.74 -5.81
CA ALA A 152 -12.07 -19.67 -4.86
C ALA A 152 -11.45 -20.22 -3.56
N THR A 153 -11.48 -21.54 -3.35
CA THR A 153 -10.99 -22.19 -2.13
C THR A 153 -10.37 -23.55 -2.42
N CYS A 154 -9.31 -23.89 -1.68
CA CYS A 154 -8.62 -25.16 -1.73
C CYS A 154 -9.25 -26.18 -0.77
N ALA A 155 -9.33 -27.44 -1.17
CA ALA A 155 -9.82 -28.54 -0.34
C ALA A 155 -8.80 -28.96 0.74
N SER A 156 -7.52 -28.81 0.44
CA SER A 156 -6.42 -29.16 1.35
C SER A 156 -5.19 -28.30 1.09
N SER A 157 -4.12 -28.52 1.85
CA SER A 157 -2.79 -27.93 1.60
C SER A 157 -2.03 -28.59 0.44
N ASN A 158 -2.59 -29.65 -0.17
CA ASN A 158 -1.94 -30.43 -1.23
C ASN A 158 -2.15 -29.81 -2.62
N ALA A 159 -1.31 -30.21 -3.56
CA ALA A 159 -1.46 -29.91 -4.98
C ALA A 159 -2.72 -30.54 -5.57
N GLY A 160 -3.31 -29.85 -6.54
CA GLY A 160 -4.39 -30.41 -7.34
C GLY A 160 -3.88 -31.47 -8.30
N ALA A 161 -4.67 -32.53 -8.51
CA ALA A 161 -4.30 -33.59 -9.46
C ALA A 161 -4.11 -33.06 -10.89
N ALA A 162 -4.86 -32.01 -11.26
CA ALA A 162 -4.75 -31.35 -12.56
C ALA A 162 -3.60 -30.32 -12.64
N ALA A 163 -3.00 -29.94 -11.50
CA ALA A 163 -1.95 -28.91 -11.43
C ALA A 163 -0.54 -29.44 -11.73
N GLY A 164 -0.41 -30.68 -12.21
CA GLY A 164 0.88 -31.26 -12.58
C GLY A 164 1.86 -31.41 -11.42
N GLY A 165 1.37 -31.44 -10.18
CA GLY A 165 2.18 -31.53 -8.96
C GLY A 165 2.60 -30.18 -8.38
N TRP A 166 2.34 -29.06 -9.05
CA TRP A 166 2.48 -27.74 -8.44
C TRP A 166 1.36 -27.51 -7.44
N ASP A 167 1.69 -27.03 -6.24
CA ASP A 167 0.75 -26.88 -5.12
C ASP A 167 0.21 -25.46 -4.94
N GLY A 168 0.67 -24.52 -5.77
CA GLY A 168 0.22 -23.13 -5.77
C GLY A 168 0.89 -22.24 -4.73
N TRP A 169 1.77 -22.74 -3.86
CA TRP A 169 2.32 -21.94 -2.78
C TRP A 169 3.36 -20.92 -3.27
N ILE A 170 3.20 -19.67 -2.83
CA ILE A 170 4.11 -18.55 -3.10
C ILE A 170 4.66 -18.09 -1.75
N ARG A 171 5.96 -18.25 -1.55
CA ARG A 171 6.66 -17.90 -0.30
C ARG A 171 7.18 -16.47 -0.38
N LEU A 172 6.80 -15.63 0.58
CA LEU A 172 7.12 -14.19 0.57
C LEU A 172 8.52 -13.86 1.10
N SER A 173 9.17 -14.81 1.77
CA SER A 173 10.59 -14.73 2.16
C SER A 173 11.15 -16.09 2.54
N GLY A 174 12.43 -16.30 2.28
CA GLY A 174 13.11 -17.56 2.55
C GLY A 174 14.57 -17.55 2.15
N THR A 175 15.08 -18.75 1.88
CA THR A 175 16.46 -18.99 1.43
C THR A 175 16.37 -19.75 0.12
N ALA A 176 17.04 -19.25 -0.91
CA ALA A 176 17.13 -19.87 -2.22
C ALA A 176 18.04 -21.11 -2.17
N THR A 177 18.05 -21.90 -3.26
CA THR A 177 18.83 -23.15 -3.36
C THR A 177 20.33 -22.93 -3.20
N ASP A 178 20.84 -21.77 -3.58
CA ASP A 178 22.25 -21.38 -3.43
C ASP A 178 22.60 -20.86 -2.03
N GLY A 179 21.62 -20.82 -1.11
CA GLY A 179 21.79 -20.33 0.26
C GLY A 179 21.58 -18.83 0.42
N SER A 180 21.33 -18.08 -0.66
CA SER A 180 21.04 -16.65 -0.56
C SER A 180 19.65 -16.38 0.05
N PRO A 181 19.49 -15.35 0.90
CA PRO A 181 18.17 -14.97 1.39
C PRO A 181 17.40 -14.20 0.31
N TYR A 182 16.09 -14.40 0.26
CA TYR A 182 15.16 -13.58 -0.51
C TYR A 182 13.99 -13.16 0.38
N GLY A 183 13.34 -12.07 0.03
CA GLY A 183 12.08 -11.72 0.66
C GLY A 183 11.61 -10.30 0.38
N VAL A 184 10.29 -10.17 0.38
CA VAL A 184 9.60 -8.91 0.19
C VAL A 184 9.69 -8.05 1.46
N SER A 185 9.82 -6.74 1.31
CA SER A 185 9.70 -5.78 2.42
C SER A 185 8.91 -4.54 2.00
N ILE A 186 8.18 -3.97 2.95
CA ILE A 186 7.40 -2.74 2.80
C ILE A 186 8.14 -1.63 3.54
N MET A 187 8.42 -0.54 2.84
CA MET A 187 9.01 0.67 3.40
C MET A 187 7.97 1.49 4.17
N ASN A 188 8.42 2.40 5.03
CA ASN A 188 7.52 3.25 5.83
C ASN A 188 6.62 4.18 4.99
N ASN A 189 6.97 4.44 3.73
CA ASN A 189 6.12 5.21 2.81
C ASN A 189 5.04 4.36 2.12
N GLY A 190 4.95 3.06 2.41
CA GLY A 190 4.00 2.12 1.81
C GLY A 190 4.49 1.46 0.51
N SER A 191 5.62 1.88 -0.04
CA SER A 191 6.22 1.24 -1.21
C SER A 191 6.94 -0.05 -0.85
N PHE A 192 7.03 -0.99 -1.78
CA PHE A 192 7.84 -2.19 -1.61
C PHE A 192 9.31 -1.92 -1.95
N SER A 193 10.24 -2.59 -1.23
CA SER A 193 11.67 -2.47 -1.50
C SER A 193 12.05 -3.02 -2.87
N ASN A 194 12.95 -2.32 -3.56
CA ASN A 194 13.61 -2.76 -4.78
C ASN A 194 15.05 -3.26 -4.52
N ASP A 195 15.35 -3.63 -3.27
CA ASP A 195 16.65 -4.21 -2.89
C ASP A 195 16.95 -5.50 -3.66
N VAL A 196 18.24 -5.81 -3.78
CA VAL A 196 18.69 -7.09 -4.33
C VAL A 196 18.13 -8.21 -3.46
N ASN A 197 17.35 -9.11 -4.07
CA ASN A 197 16.59 -10.20 -3.45
C ASN A 197 15.20 -9.85 -2.86
N ALA A 198 14.61 -8.70 -3.22
CA ALA A 198 13.26 -8.29 -2.82
C ALA A 198 12.11 -9.05 -3.51
N TYR A 199 12.30 -10.36 -3.76
CA TYR A 199 11.36 -11.20 -4.50
C TYR A 199 10.67 -12.21 -3.58
N ALA A 200 9.46 -12.62 -3.96
CA ALA A 200 8.82 -13.85 -3.49
C ALA A 200 9.07 -15.00 -4.47
N TRP A 201 8.86 -16.25 -4.04
CA TRP A 201 9.11 -17.44 -4.87
C TRP A 201 7.91 -18.39 -4.89
N GLY A 202 7.46 -18.77 -6.09
CA GLY A 202 6.28 -19.61 -6.31
C GLY A 202 6.54 -20.96 -7.00
N GLY A 203 7.77 -21.48 -6.91
CA GLY A 203 8.16 -22.72 -7.58
C GLY A 203 8.29 -22.56 -9.09
N ASP A 204 8.30 -23.68 -9.83
CA ASP A 204 8.64 -23.67 -11.27
C ASP A 204 7.61 -22.94 -12.14
N VAL A 205 6.34 -22.88 -11.70
CA VAL A 205 5.23 -22.27 -12.47
C VAL A 205 5.24 -20.75 -12.34
N VAL A 206 5.19 -20.23 -11.10
CA VAL A 206 5.14 -18.78 -10.85
C VAL A 206 6.55 -18.18 -10.83
N GLY A 207 7.58 -18.95 -10.48
CA GLY A 207 8.94 -18.47 -10.38
C GLY A 207 9.11 -17.33 -9.38
N TRP A 208 10.02 -16.42 -9.70
CA TRP A 208 10.24 -15.19 -8.93
C TRP A 208 9.10 -14.21 -9.15
N VAL A 209 8.65 -13.59 -8.06
CA VAL A 209 7.65 -12.52 -8.06
C VAL A 209 8.27 -11.25 -7.50
N ASP A 210 8.38 -10.25 -8.36
CA ASP A 210 8.80 -8.89 -8.03
C ASP A 210 7.60 -8.09 -7.53
N PHE A 211 7.69 -7.61 -6.29
CA PHE A 211 6.71 -6.70 -5.68
C PHE A 211 7.07 -5.23 -5.88
N SER A 212 8.18 -4.96 -6.57
CA SER A 212 8.67 -3.63 -6.88
C SER A 212 8.92 -3.36 -8.36
N PRO A 213 8.10 -3.89 -9.30
CA PRO A 213 8.34 -3.64 -10.71
C PRO A 213 8.23 -2.15 -11.00
N GLU A 214 9.21 -1.65 -11.75
CA GLU A 214 9.29 -0.24 -12.08
C GLU A 214 8.64 0.03 -13.45
N LEU A 215 7.63 0.89 -13.49
CA LEU A 215 7.13 1.50 -14.72
C LEU A 215 7.44 2.99 -14.68
N ALA A 216 8.08 3.49 -15.73
CA ALA A 216 8.55 4.88 -15.82
C ALA A 216 9.42 5.32 -14.62
N GLY A 217 10.19 4.39 -14.02
CA GLY A 217 11.10 4.67 -12.91
C GLY A 217 10.42 4.81 -11.54
N SER A 218 9.21 4.27 -11.37
CA SER A 218 8.53 4.21 -10.07
C SER A 218 7.97 2.82 -9.83
N ASN A 219 8.13 2.33 -8.59
CA ASN A 219 7.42 1.15 -8.12
C ASN A 219 5.91 1.39 -8.32
N ILE A 220 5.19 0.40 -8.84
CA ILE A 220 3.75 0.50 -9.10
C ILE A 220 2.89 -0.24 -8.07
N VAL A 221 3.48 -1.00 -7.16
CA VAL A 221 2.81 -1.68 -6.05
C VAL A 221 2.98 -0.87 -4.77
N HIS A 222 1.86 -0.57 -4.12
CA HIS A 222 1.86 0.25 -2.91
C HIS A 222 0.82 -0.20 -1.92
N VAL A 223 1.19 -0.10 -0.64
CA VAL A 223 0.25 -0.10 0.46
C VAL A 223 -0.14 1.35 0.78
N ASN A 224 -1.41 1.69 0.62
CA ASN A 224 -1.94 3.02 0.89
C ASN A 224 -2.03 3.24 2.40
N PHE A 225 -1.00 3.88 2.95
CA PHE A 225 -0.96 4.24 4.36
C PHE A 225 -1.63 5.59 4.63
N PRO A 226 -2.43 5.71 5.71
CA PRO A 226 -2.97 6.99 6.14
C PRO A 226 -1.86 8.00 6.42
N ALA A 227 -2.20 9.29 6.28
CA ALA A 227 -1.24 10.36 6.55
C ALA A 227 -0.78 10.36 8.01
N CYS A 228 0.50 10.61 8.21
CA CYS A 228 1.10 10.80 9.52
C CYS A 228 0.49 12.02 10.23
N THR A 229 0.03 11.82 11.47
CA THR A 229 -0.45 12.91 12.34
C THR A 229 0.35 12.94 13.63
N ILE A 230 0.28 14.07 14.37
CA ILE A 230 0.94 14.23 15.67
C ILE A 230 0.60 13.10 16.65
N ALA A 231 -0.61 12.54 16.56
CA ALA A 231 -1.06 11.45 17.44
C ALA A 231 -0.32 10.11 17.20
N ASN A 232 0.31 9.95 16.03
CA ASN A 232 0.96 8.71 15.61
C ASN A 232 2.49 8.83 15.49
N VAL A 233 3.05 9.97 15.90
CA VAL A 233 4.50 10.19 15.92
C VAL A 233 5.13 9.32 17.00
N THR A 234 6.10 8.50 16.60
CA THR A 234 6.86 7.62 17.51
C THR A 234 8.21 8.22 17.90
N SER A 235 8.73 9.13 17.09
CA SER A 235 9.99 9.84 17.35
C SER A 235 9.94 11.28 16.85
N TRP A 236 10.45 12.20 17.66
CA TRP A 236 10.59 13.61 17.31
C TRP A 236 12.06 13.92 17.04
N GLY A 237 12.32 14.64 15.95
CA GLY A 237 13.61 15.29 15.72
C GLY A 237 13.84 16.46 16.66
N SER A 238 15.03 17.06 16.55
CA SER A 238 15.39 18.27 17.30
C SER A 238 14.44 19.44 17.00
N CYS A 239 14.21 20.27 18.01
CA CYS A 239 13.53 21.54 17.81
C CYS A 239 14.46 22.51 17.07
N ASN A 240 14.05 22.96 15.88
CA ASN A 240 14.78 23.95 15.11
C ASN A 240 14.11 25.32 15.27
N GLU A 241 14.90 26.34 15.57
CA GLU A 241 14.40 27.70 15.73
C GLU A 241 13.85 28.25 14.41
N GLN A 242 12.76 29.04 14.49
CA GLN A 242 12.21 29.68 13.31
C GLN A 242 13.01 30.97 13.02
N ALA A 243 13.93 30.90 12.05
CA ALA A 243 14.79 32.01 11.67
C ALA A 243 13.99 33.31 11.42
N GLY A 244 14.43 34.41 12.02
CA GLY A 244 13.86 35.76 11.78
C GLY A 244 12.80 36.24 12.78
N PHE A 245 12.56 35.52 13.89
CA PHE A 245 11.52 35.90 14.87
C PHE A 245 11.91 37.01 15.86
N CYS A 246 13.21 37.25 16.07
CA CYS A 246 13.64 38.41 16.88
C CYS A 246 13.49 39.69 16.07
N SER A 247 12.32 40.32 16.18
CA SER A 247 12.08 41.69 15.73
C SER A 247 12.26 42.67 16.88
N SER A 248 12.54 43.94 16.57
CA SER A 248 12.62 45.04 17.54
C SER A 248 11.37 45.24 18.40
N ASN A 249 10.27 44.56 18.08
CA ASN A 249 8.96 44.72 18.72
C ASN A 249 8.62 43.61 19.73
N SER A 250 9.45 42.57 19.86
CA SER A 250 9.25 41.48 20.85
C SER A 250 10.52 41.19 21.66
N PRO A 251 11.15 42.21 22.28
CA PRO A 251 12.28 41.95 23.15
C PRO A 251 11.83 41.15 24.38
N GLY A 252 12.57 40.09 24.67
CA GLY A 252 12.37 39.30 25.88
C GLY A 252 11.32 38.18 25.81
N THR A 253 11.05 37.66 24.61
CA THR A 253 10.19 36.48 24.39
C THR A 253 11.01 35.28 23.93
N ASP A 254 10.53 34.08 24.26
CA ASP A 254 11.06 32.83 23.70
C ASP A 254 10.82 32.77 22.19
N ILE A 255 11.82 32.30 21.44
CA ILE A 255 11.72 32.12 19.99
C ILE A 255 11.02 30.78 19.74
N PRO A 256 9.83 30.75 19.11
CA PRO A 256 9.20 29.49 18.78
C PRO A 256 10.05 28.72 17.76
N GLY A 257 10.14 27.42 17.96
CA GLY A 257 10.75 26.48 17.03
C GLY A 257 9.71 25.55 16.41
N THR A 258 10.17 24.79 15.43
CA THR A 258 9.41 23.68 14.83
C THR A 258 10.25 22.42 14.88
N ARG A 259 9.58 21.29 15.10
CA ARG A 259 10.20 19.96 15.02
C ARG A 259 9.40 19.07 14.09
N LEU A 260 10.11 18.20 13.39
CA LEU A 260 9.54 17.17 12.55
C LEU A 260 9.45 15.86 13.34
N GLY A 261 8.29 15.22 13.27
CA GLY A 261 7.99 13.93 13.86
C GLY A 261 7.86 12.87 12.78
N THR A 262 8.50 11.73 12.98
CA THR A 262 8.34 10.55 12.14
C THR A 262 7.31 9.63 12.76
N CYS A 263 6.32 9.22 11.99
CA CYS A 263 5.39 8.18 12.40
C CYS A 263 6.01 6.78 12.29
N GLY A 264 5.45 5.84 13.03
CA GLY A 264 5.77 4.42 12.87
C GLY A 264 5.27 3.85 11.53
N PHE A 265 5.58 2.59 11.28
CA PHE A 265 5.06 1.85 10.12
C PHE A 265 3.54 1.94 10.04
N GLY A 266 3.01 1.99 8.81
CA GLY A 266 1.57 2.12 8.57
C GLY A 266 1.10 3.57 8.44
N TYR A 267 2.00 4.55 8.41
CA TYR A 267 1.69 5.96 8.17
C TYR A 267 2.63 6.57 7.13
N SER A 268 2.07 7.35 6.21
CA SER A 268 2.84 8.04 5.18
C SER A 268 3.23 9.46 5.60
N GLY A 269 4.47 9.85 5.30
CA GLY A 269 4.98 11.21 5.53
C GLY A 269 5.47 11.48 6.95
N SER A 270 5.33 12.73 7.39
CA SER A 270 5.81 13.23 8.68
C SER A 270 4.84 14.26 9.24
N ALA A 271 4.90 14.50 10.55
CA ALA A 271 4.08 15.50 11.22
C ALA A 271 4.96 16.63 11.75
N THR A 272 4.49 17.87 11.66
CA THR A 272 5.21 19.04 12.20
C THR A 272 4.50 19.54 13.45
N GLN A 273 5.26 19.92 14.47
CA GLN A 273 4.75 20.54 15.69
C GLN A 273 5.62 21.73 16.09
N THR A 274 5.00 22.75 16.68
CA THR A 274 5.72 23.81 17.39
C THR A 274 6.40 23.29 18.65
N CYS A 275 7.55 23.85 18.97
CA CYS A 275 8.34 23.49 20.15
C CYS A 275 9.10 24.70 20.67
N ASP A 276 9.64 24.57 21.88
CA ASP A 276 10.53 25.57 22.47
C ASP A 276 11.99 25.10 22.31
N PRO A 277 12.81 25.77 21.49
CA PRO A 277 14.23 25.48 21.32
C PRO A 277 15.10 26.00 22.48
N GLY A 278 14.54 26.75 23.43
CA GLY A 278 15.28 27.39 24.52
C GLY A 278 16.10 28.61 24.08
N THR A 279 15.87 29.14 22.88
CA THR A 279 16.45 30.40 22.44
C THR A 279 15.55 31.57 22.81
N TYR A 280 16.15 32.59 23.42
CA TYR A 280 15.48 33.77 23.92
C TYR A 280 15.94 35.00 23.14
N CYS A 281 15.01 35.88 22.75
CA CYS A 281 15.40 37.16 22.17
C CYS A 281 15.98 38.06 23.27
N PRO A 282 17.28 38.44 23.21
CA PRO A 282 17.87 39.28 24.23
C PRO A 282 17.09 40.59 24.31
N LEU A 283 16.82 41.04 25.54
CA LEU A 283 16.33 42.39 25.76
C LEU A 283 17.35 43.36 25.14
N PRO A 284 16.92 44.41 24.41
CA PRO A 284 17.83 45.49 24.06
C PRO A 284 18.44 45.96 25.37
N ALA A 285 19.78 46.06 25.41
CA ALA A 285 20.46 46.75 26.49
C ALA A 285 19.74 48.07 26.71
N ALA A 286 19.54 48.48 27.96
CA ALA A 286 18.87 49.74 28.28
C ALA A 286 19.67 50.88 27.65
N VAL A 287 19.30 51.28 26.43
CA VAL A 287 19.95 52.34 25.68
C VAL A 287 19.68 53.62 26.45
N ASN A 288 20.66 54.04 27.24
CA ASN A 288 20.55 55.24 28.06
C ASN A 288 20.75 56.51 27.21
N GLY A 289 21.10 56.36 25.93
CA GLY A 289 21.25 57.45 24.97
C GLY A 289 22.38 58.40 25.32
N ASN A 290 23.38 57.93 26.07
CA ASN A 290 24.49 58.75 26.56
C ASN A 290 25.58 58.99 25.50
N GLY A 291 25.46 58.42 24.30
CA GLY A 291 26.43 58.54 23.20
C GLY A 291 27.68 57.69 23.36
N ILE A 292 27.71 56.74 24.30
CA ILE A 292 28.85 55.85 24.58
C ILE A 292 28.42 54.41 24.33
N CYS A 293 29.12 53.72 23.44
CA CYS A 293 28.87 52.29 23.18
C CYS A 293 29.30 51.43 24.38
N GLU A 294 28.34 51.00 25.20
CA GLU A 294 28.57 50.20 26.41
C GLU A 294 28.68 48.68 26.12
N PRO A 295 29.28 47.86 26.99
CA PRO A 295 29.36 46.42 26.80
C PRO A 295 27.97 45.77 26.68
N GLY A 296 27.67 45.19 25.50
CA GLY A 296 26.36 44.63 25.16
C GLY A 296 25.55 45.49 24.19
N GLU A 297 25.99 46.72 23.95
CA GLU A 297 25.51 47.58 22.87
C GLU A 297 26.25 47.30 21.56
N THR A 298 25.53 47.43 20.46
CA THR A 298 25.93 47.15 19.09
C THR A 298 25.31 48.20 18.18
N MET A 299 25.80 48.31 16.95
CA MET A 299 25.18 49.19 15.95
C MET A 299 23.73 48.80 15.61
N LEU A 300 23.30 47.57 15.94
CA LEU A 300 21.93 47.09 15.72
C LEU A 300 20.96 47.47 16.86
N ASN A 301 21.41 47.41 18.13
CA ASN A 301 20.55 47.63 19.29
C ASN A 301 20.71 49.03 19.93
N ALA A 302 21.81 49.76 19.68
CA ALA A 302 22.04 51.12 20.18
C ALA A 302 22.75 52.02 19.12
N PRO A 303 22.10 52.30 17.98
CA PRO A 303 22.72 53.06 16.89
C PRO A 303 23.05 54.53 17.23
N SER A 304 22.40 55.09 18.26
CA SER A 304 22.73 56.41 18.80
C SER A 304 24.10 56.45 19.47
N ASP A 305 24.47 55.36 20.14
CA ASP A 305 25.61 55.28 21.05
C ASP A 305 26.80 54.53 20.40
N CYS A 306 26.52 53.52 19.57
CA CYS A 306 27.50 52.73 18.82
C CYS A 306 27.62 53.14 17.35
N ARG A 307 27.92 54.42 17.06
CA ARG A 307 28.07 54.87 15.66
C ARG A 307 29.25 54.19 14.96
N GLY A 308 28.97 53.46 13.89
CA GLY A 308 29.99 52.97 12.96
C GLY A 308 30.74 54.13 12.33
N LYS A 309 32.05 54.19 12.49
CA LYS A 309 32.91 55.10 11.73
C LYS A 309 32.88 54.67 10.27
N VAL A 310 31.97 55.24 9.47
CA VAL A 310 32.07 55.15 8.02
C VAL A 310 33.30 55.98 7.63
N GLN A 311 34.40 55.32 7.26
CA GLN A 311 35.50 56.02 6.59
C GLN A 311 34.95 56.55 5.27
N GLN A 312 34.75 57.87 5.20
CA GLN A 312 34.52 58.55 3.94
C GLN A 312 35.87 58.59 3.21
N PHE A 313 35.97 57.86 2.10
CA PHE A 313 37.06 57.98 1.14
C PHE A 313 36.80 59.15 0.18
#